data_AF-D9Q148-F1
#
_entry.id   AF-D9Q148-F1
#
_cell.length_a   1.000
_cell.length_b   1.000
_cell.length_c   1.000
_cell.angle_alpha   90.00
_cell.angle_beta   90.00
_cell.angle_gamma   90.00
#
_symmetry.space_group_name_H-M   'P 1'
#
loop_
_entity.id
_entity.type
_entity.pdbx_description
1 polymer ?
#
loop_
_entity_poly.entity_id
_entity_poly.type
_entity_poly.pdbx_seq_one_letter_code
_entity_poly.pdbx_strand_id
1 'polypeptide(L)'
;MGKVVKLVLDTEDFHPLHKNWMNLAQQLAKELNVELEVKKEDYVYAISYGDKDDLGMAWLPQLFAQLENGEVKLVMSQYPFDPKTTKPSDPMALEEARKKLQEIMKDP
;
A
#
# COMPACT_ATOMS: atom_id res chain seq x y z
N MET A 1 3.94 10.37 -17.04
CA MET A 1 4.26 9.70 -15.76
C MET A 1 5.16 8.48 -15.90
N GLY A 2 5.78 8.08 -14.79
CA GLY A 2 6.79 7.02 -14.73
C GLY A 2 6.21 5.63 -14.42
N LYS A 3 6.86 4.60 -14.95
CA LYS A 3 6.55 3.20 -14.62
C LYS A 3 6.74 2.94 -13.11
N VAL A 4 5.84 2.17 -12.49
CA VAL A 4 6.06 1.63 -11.13
C VAL A 4 7.24 0.67 -11.17
N VAL A 5 8.26 0.91 -10.34
CA VAL A 5 9.50 0.11 -10.31
C VAL A 5 9.65 -0.68 -9.02
N LYS A 6 8.95 -0.28 -7.95
CA LYS A 6 8.98 -0.95 -6.65
C LYS A 6 7.67 -0.70 -5.90
N LEU A 7 7.21 -1.70 -5.15
CA LEU A 7 6.19 -1.52 -4.11
C LEU A 7 6.87 -1.49 -2.75
N VAL A 8 6.37 -0.65 -1.85
CA VAL A 8 6.85 -0.56 -0.47
C VAL A 8 5.67 -0.77 0.46
N LEU A 9 5.75 -1.80 1.31
CA LEU A 9 4.78 -2.00 2.40
C LEU A 9 5.46 -1.60 3.70
N ASP A 10 4.93 -0.58 4.36
CA ASP A 10 5.33 -0.25 5.72
C ASP A 10 4.30 -0.81 6.69
N THR A 11 4.73 -1.69 7.59
CA THR A 11 3.84 -2.52 8.42
C THR A 11 4.47 -2.82 9.77
N GLU A 12 3.69 -3.45 10.64
CA GLU A 12 4.11 -3.90 11.96
C GLU A 12 3.88 -5.41 12.06
N ASP A 13 4.80 -6.14 12.67
CA ASP A 13 4.71 -7.61 12.78
C ASP A 13 3.52 -8.06 13.65
N PHE A 14 3.12 -7.22 14.60
CA PHE A 14 2.04 -7.51 15.56
C PHE A 14 0.66 -7.06 15.08
N HIS A 15 0.57 -6.41 13.92
CA HIS A 15 -0.72 -5.94 13.41
C HIS A 15 -1.64 -7.13 13.09
N PRO A 16 -2.93 -7.11 13.50
CA PRO A 16 -3.86 -8.23 13.27
C PRO A 16 -3.99 -8.63 11.79
N LEU A 17 -3.83 -7.66 10.89
CA LEU A 17 -3.90 -7.85 9.43
C LEU A 17 -2.54 -7.98 8.76
N HIS A 18 -1.45 -8.17 9.50
CA HIS A 18 -0.10 -8.24 8.95
C HIS A 18 -0.01 -9.24 7.78
N LYS A 19 -0.58 -10.45 7.95
CA LYS A 19 -0.60 -11.48 6.90
C LYS A 19 -1.37 -11.04 5.66
N ASN A 20 -2.52 -10.37 5.84
CA ASN A 20 -3.35 -9.88 4.73
C ASN A 20 -2.62 -8.81 3.92
N TRP A 21 -1.96 -7.87 4.58
CA TRP A 21 -1.14 -6.84 3.94
C TRP A 21 0.07 -7.43 3.21
N MET A 22 0.78 -8.37 3.85
CA MET A 22 1.91 -9.05 3.22
C MET A 22 1.50 -9.81 1.97
N ASN A 23 0.41 -10.58 2.03
CA ASN A 23 -0.12 -11.31 0.88
C ASN A 23 -0.54 -10.37 -0.25
N LEU A 24 -1.24 -9.28 0.09
CA LEU A 24 -1.65 -8.25 -0.86
C LEU A 24 -0.43 -7.65 -1.59
N ALA A 25 0.57 -7.20 -0.83
CA ALA A 25 1.75 -6.55 -1.38
C ALA A 25 2.58 -7.51 -2.25
N GLN A 26 2.76 -8.76 -1.80
CA GLN A 26 3.46 -9.79 -2.57
C GLN A 26 2.75 -10.13 -3.87
N GLN A 27 1.42 -10.25 -3.84
CA GLN A 27 0.63 -10.53 -5.02
C GLN A 27 0.73 -9.40 -6.04
N LEU A 28 0.58 -8.14 -5.61
CA LEU A 28 0.67 -6.98 -6.50
C LEU A 28 2.08 -6.81 -7.10
N ALA A 29 3.13 -7.01 -6.28
CA ALA A 29 4.50 -6.94 -6.75
C ALA A 29 4.80 -8.00 -7.82
N LYS A 30 4.28 -9.22 -7.63
CA LYS A 30 4.38 -10.30 -8.61
C LYS A 30 3.61 -9.99 -9.89
N GLU A 31 2.40 -9.43 -9.79
CA GLU A 31 1.57 -9.05 -10.95
C GLU A 31 2.24 -7.97 -11.80
N LEU A 32 2.89 -6.99 -11.15
CA LEU A 32 3.62 -5.91 -11.82
C LEU A 32 5.06 -6.29 -12.23
N ASN A 33 5.56 -7.43 -11.75
CA ASN A 33 6.94 -7.87 -11.89
C ASN A 33 7.95 -6.80 -11.39
N VAL A 34 7.74 -6.34 -10.16
CA VAL A 34 8.56 -5.32 -9.47
C VAL A 34 9.06 -5.83 -8.12
N GLU A 35 10.07 -5.17 -7.57
CA GLU A 35 10.55 -5.44 -6.21
C GLU A 35 9.49 -5.08 -5.17
N LEU A 36 9.38 -5.89 -4.11
CA LEU A 36 8.66 -5.55 -2.89
C LEU A 36 9.67 -5.27 -1.77
N GLU A 37 9.66 -4.05 -1.25
CA GLU A 37 10.37 -3.70 -0.04
C GLU A 37 9.39 -3.69 1.14
N VAL A 38 9.76 -4.33 2.25
CA VAL A 38 8.96 -4.33 3.48
C VAL A 38 9.71 -3.53 4.54
N LYS A 39 9.12 -2.41 4.92
CA LYS A 39 9.57 -1.58 6.04
C LYS A 39 8.81 -1.99 7.30
N LYS A 40 9.49 -1.86 8.44
CA LYS A 40 8.92 -2.18 9.75
C LYS A 40 8.90 -0.92 10.60
N GLU A 41 7.70 -0.49 10.97
CA GLU A 41 7.49 0.66 11.86
C GLU A 41 8.23 1.93 11.37
N ASP A 42 8.34 2.15 10.06
CA ASP A 42 9.02 3.34 9.50
C ASP A 42 8.06 4.53 9.41
N TYR A 43 7.64 5.01 10.58
CA TYR A 43 6.72 6.14 10.70
C TYR A 43 7.21 7.40 9.96
N VAL A 44 8.51 7.60 9.79
CA VAL A 44 9.05 8.72 9.01
C VAL A 44 8.69 8.55 7.53
N TYR A 45 8.79 7.34 6.99
CA TYR A 45 8.38 7.04 5.62
C TYR A 45 6.88 7.21 5.43
N ALA A 46 6.06 6.66 6.33
CA ALA A 46 4.61 6.80 6.28
C ALA A 46 4.16 8.27 6.42
N ILE A 47 4.78 9.06 7.30
CA ILE A 47 4.53 10.50 7.40
C ILE A 47 5.06 11.23 6.16
N SER A 48 6.11 10.77 5.48
CA SER A 48 6.63 11.51 4.32
C SER A 48 5.74 11.34 3.08
N TYR A 49 5.20 10.14 2.86
CA TYR A 49 4.57 9.76 1.59
C TYR A 49 3.13 9.24 1.71
N GLY A 50 2.66 9.01 2.93
CA GLY A 50 1.40 8.34 3.20
C GLY A 50 0.28 9.24 3.66
N ASP A 51 -0.79 8.57 4.04
CA ASP A 51 -1.97 9.19 4.62
C ASP A 51 -1.68 9.58 6.08
N LYS A 52 -2.17 10.75 6.45
CA LYS A 52 -2.00 11.31 7.78
C LYS A 52 -3.34 11.80 8.30
N ASP A 53 -3.49 11.75 9.60
CA ASP A 53 -4.58 12.47 10.25
C ASP A 53 -4.34 14.00 10.27
N ASP A 54 -5.31 14.73 10.80
CA ASP A 54 -5.28 16.19 10.93
C ASP A 54 -4.12 16.72 11.80
N LEU A 55 -3.51 15.85 12.61
CA LEU A 55 -2.35 16.16 13.45
C LEU A 55 -1.02 15.81 12.78
N GLY A 56 -1.05 15.26 11.56
CA GLY A 56 0.13 14.85 10.80
C GLY A 56 0.67 13.48 11.18
N MET A 57 -0.08 12.69 11.94
CA MET A 57 0.33 11.34 12.35
C MET A 57 -0.07 10.34 11.27
N ALA A 58 0.89 9.49 10.89
CA ALA A 58 0.61 8.37 10.00
C ALA A 58 0.35 7.10 10.81
N TRP A 59 -0.60 6.31 10.33
CA TRP A 59 -0.93 5.00 10.87
C TRP A 59 -0.36 3.91 9.98
N LEU A 60 0.08 2.80 10.57
CA LEU A 60 0.53 1.62 9.85
C LEU A 60 -0.53 0.51 9.97
N PRO A 61 -0.64 -0.39 8.97
CA PRO A 61 0.18 -0.50 7.76
C PRO A 61 -0.26 0.42 6.60
N GLN A 62 0.67 0.79 5.72
CA GLN A 62 0.38 1.46 4.45
C GLN A 62 1.20 0.87 3.30
N LEU A 63 0.59 0.81 2.11
CA LEU A 63 1.21 0.34 0.88
C LEU A 63 1.46 1.51 -0.08
N PHE A 64 2.64 1.52 -0.68
CA PHE A 64 3.13 2.56 -1.56
C PHE A 64 3.66 1.99 -2.87
N ALA A 65 3.69 2.85 -3.90
CA ALA A 65 4.35 2.59 -5.17
C ALA A 65 5.43 3.62 -5.42
N GLN A 66 6.64 3.17 -5.72
CA GLN A 66 7.73 4.02 -6.19
C GLN A 66 7.79 3.98 -7.71
N LEU A 67 7.85 5.17 -8.31
CA LEU A 67 7.96 5.38 -9.75
C LEU A 67 9.42 5.51 -10.19
N GLU A 68 9.70 5.28 -11.46
CA GLU A 68 11.06 5.36 -12.01
C GLU A 68 11.71 6.75 -11.89
N ASN A 69 10.91 7.81 -11.77
CA ASN A 69 11.38 9.17 -11.52
C ASN A 69 11.75 9.43 -10.04
N GLY A 70 11.63 8.42 -9.18
CA GLY A 70 11.91 8.51 -7.74
C GLY A 70 10.70 8.93 -6.88
N GLU A 71 9.57 9.27 -7.48
CA GLU A 71 8.37 9.66 -6.75
C GLU A 71 7.72 8.48 -6.03
N VAL A 72 7.22 8.69 -4.81
CA VAL A 72 6.49 7.70 -4.03
C VAL A 72 5.03 8.14 -3.92
N LYS A 73 4.11 7.25 -4.27
CA LYS A 73 2.67 7.47 -4.19
C LYS A 73 2.02 6.46 -3.24
N LEU A 74 1.07 6.95 -2.44
CA LEU A 74 0.23 6.09 -1.62
C LEU A 74 -0.71 5.25 -2.50
N VAL A 75 -0.71 3.94 -2.26
CA VAL A 75 -1.62 2.97 -2.89
C VAL A 75 -2.79 2.66 -1.97
N MET A 76 -2.53 2.42 -0.69
CA MET A 76 -3.56 2.06 0.28
C MET A 76 -3.09 2.36 1.70
N SER A 77 -3.89 3.09 2.47
CA SER A 77 -3.65 3.35 3.90
C SER A 77 -4.57 2.58 4.84
N GLN A 78 -5.65 1.98 4.33
CA GLN A 78 -6.63 1.26 5.12
C GLN A 78 -7.03 -0.04 4.43
N TYR A 79 -7.10 -1.13 5.20
CA TYR A 79 -7.52 -2.41 4.66
C TYR A 79 -9.06 -2.45 4.59
N PRO A 80 -9.66 -2.74 3.43
CA PRO A 80 -11.11 -2.75 3.31
C PRO A 80 -11.73 -3.94 4.06
N PHE A 81 -12.90 -3.69 4.63
CA PHE A 81 -13.73 -4.68 5.31
C PHE A 81 -14.99 -4.96 4.47
N ASP A 82 -15.39 -6.23 4.43
CA ASP A 82 -16.64 -6.63 3.80
C ASP A 82 -17.83 -6.14 4.64
N PRO A 83 -18.71 -5.28 4.08
CA PRO A 83 -19.84 -4.72 4.82
C PRO A 83 -20.85 -5.76 5.28
N LYS A 84 -20.87 -6.97 4.69
CA LYS A 84 -21.79 -8.05 5.06
C LYS A 84 -21.27 -8.88 6.24
N THR A 85 -19.95 -9.09 6.30
CA THR A 85 -19.34 -9.98 7.27
C THR A 85 -18.54 -9.26 8.35
N THR A 86 -18.30 -7.95 8.20
CA THR A 86 -17.44 -7.11 9.05
C THR A 86 -16.01 -7.62 9.18
N LYS A 87 -15.59 -8.49 8.26
CA LYS A 87 -14.25 -9.08 8.21
C LYS A 87 -13.40 -8.40 7.14
N PRO A 88 -12.06 -8.37 7.30
CA PRO A 88 -11.14 -7.92 6.25
C PRO A 88 -11.41 -8.67 4.94
N SER A 89 -11.38 -7.95 3.82
CA SER A 89 -11.72 -8.49 2.50
C SER A 89 -10.54 -8.37 1.53
N ASP A 90 -9.75 -9.45 1.42
CA ASP A 90 -8.64 -9.53 0.46
C ASP A 90 -9.07 -9.25 -0.99
N PRO A 91 -10.25 -9.72 -1.48
CA PRO A 91 -10.72 -9.41 -2.83
C PRO A 91 -10.94 -7.90 -3.05
N MET A 92 -11.55 -7.22 -2.06
CA MET A 92 -11.76 -5.77 -2.14
C MET A 92 -10.43 -5.03 -2.08
N ALA A 93 -9.51 -5.47 -1.22
CA ALA A 93 -8.20 -4.88 -1.09
C ALA A 93 -7.41 -4.96 -2.41
N LEU A 94 -7.44 -6.13 -3.07
CA LEU A 94 -6.83 -6.31 -4.39
C LEU A 94 -7.46 -5.41 -5.45
N GLU A 95 -8.80 -5.33 -5.48
CA GLU A 95 -9.50 -4.49 -6.45
C GLU A 95 -9.14 -2.99 -6.28
N GLU A 96 -9.20 -2.50 -5.04
CA GLU A 96 -8.90 -1.10 -4.71
C GLU A 96 -7.44 -0.76 -5.00
N ALA A 97 -6.50 -1.59 -4.54
CA ALA A 97 -5.07 -1.38 -4.78
C ALA A 97 -4.73 -1.40 -6.27
N ARG A 98 -5.31 -2.34 -7.05
CA ARG A 98 -5.13 -2.38 -8.50
C ARG A 98 -5.67 -1.14 -9.18
N LYS A 99 -6.87 -0.70 -8.79
CA LYS A 99 -7.47 0.52 -9.33
C LYS A 99 -6.56 1.71 -9.07
N LYS A 100 -6.06 1.85 -7.84
CA LYS A 100 -5.16 2.95 -7.47
C LYS A 100 -3.83 2.90 -8.23
N LEU A 101 -3.22 1.73 -8.37
CA LEU A 101 -2.03 1.53 -9.17
C LEU A 101 -2.26 1.90 -10.65
N GLN A 102 -3.40 1.54 -11.22
CA GLN A 102 -3.75 1.94 -12.58
C GLN A 102 -3.94 3.46 -12.72
N GLU A 103 -4.54 4.13 -11.74
CA GLU A 103 -4.65 5.59 -11.72
C GLU A 103 -3.25 6.23 -11.68
N ILE A 104 -2.38 5.77 -10.78
CA ILE A 104 -0.99 6.23 -10.66
C ILE A 104 -0.21 6.06 -11.98
N MET A 105 -0.47 4.98 -12.72
CA MET A 105 0.20 4.71 -14.01
C MET A 105 -0.43 5.47 -15.19
N LYS A 106 -1.66 5.97 -15.09
CA LYS A 106 -2.41 6.60 -16.19
C LYS A 106 -2.47 8.12 -16.11
N ASP A 107 -2.27 8.70 -14.94
CA ASP A 107 -2.28 10.15 -14.78
C ASP A 107 -1.10 10.75 -15.61
N PRO A 108 -1.26 11.85 -16.38
CA PRO A 108 -0.24 12.31 -17.34
C PRO A 108 1.00 12.94 -16.70
#